data_AF-A0A3R6B5Y7-F1
#
_entry.id   AF-A0A3R6B5Y7-F1
#
_cell.length_a   1.000
_cell.length_b   1.000
_cell.length_c   1.000
_cell.angle_alpha   90.00
_cell.angle_beta   90.00
_cell.angle_gamma   90.00
#
_symmetry.space_group_name_H-M   'P 1'
#
loop_
_entity.id
_entity.type
_entity.pdbx_description
1 polymer ?
#
loop_
_entity_poly.entity_id
_entity_poly.type
_entity_poly.pdbx_seq_one_letter_code
_entity_poly.pdbx_strand_id
1 'polypeptide(L)'
;MKMDFETQDGFLVMNDLPHDCIFNKVKTGCGATTIAIKNAENYVIAVPTTEIIENKCYPIEQSDKWSAQSKKAGLSPVRNLFGLYGNFTKALKDKLKEYLKGEGTKKIICTYNKIPKLIELINPKDFHLLVDEYHHFLKSYLFRDKAINGVLEHFRDFKSFCFMSATPIPEDFQPVEFEDIEYKEVDWKDVETIQVLPYHTNKPYMIVTKIIKAYQENGFIEVDGQKSKEAYFFVNSVTEIKKILTQAELKDDDCRIICAKNGTNEKTLGTDYHISSSTDQSKKFNFITSKSFEGVDYFSETGLCFIVSNSYSTHTLLSIEMDIPQIAGRIRTKENPFRNKLVHIFNTRSIDTYDTYKQMERDLERQLQYAKERVQIYAHLSKGAKEQQRKEIEKSASYIKYDKKTDSFTVNDMLIKIQLYNHKIMYCIYKSGYALKKEYERSGMKANAVKWETVSADYIDKAICTPTFRECLKRYIELKEKNLLFGEIDEIESRYPFLREAIVKLGIPTLKRQRSIKAIKVLLENQ
;
A
#
# COMPACT_ATOMS: atom_id res chain seq x y z
N MET A 1 25.25 -7.62 -7.41
CA MET A 1 25.50 -8.35 -8.66
C MET A 1 24.17 -8.85 -9.23
N LYS A 2 23.91 -8.66 -10.53
CA LYS A 2 22.77 -9.31 -11.20
C LYS A 2 23.10 -10.78 -11.39
N MET A 3 22.17 -11.67 -11.08
CA MET A 3 22.34 -13.11 -11.25
C MET A 3 21.23 -13.66 -12.14
N ASP A 4 21.60 -14.56 -13.05
CA ASP A 4 20.66 -15.33 -13.85
C ASP A 4 20.09 -16.44 -12.95
N PHE A 5 18.97 -16.14 -12.31
CA PHE A 5 18.19 -17.13 -11.57
C PHE A 5 17.23 -17.80 -12.55
N GLU A 6 17.01 -19.10 -12.37
CA GLU A 6 15.98 -19.80 -13.16
C GLU A 6 14.60 -19.18 -12.87
N THR A 7 13.90 -18.84 -13.96
CA THR A 7 12.57 -18.24 -13.92
C THR A 7 11.66 -18.98 -14.89
N GLN A 8 10.39 -19.15 -14.50
CA GLN A 8 9.37 -19.78 -15.34
C GLN A 8 8.02 -19.09 -15.10
N ASP A 9 7.36 -18.65 -16.18
CA ASP A 9 6.02 -18.05 -16.15
C ASP A 9 5.84 -16.89 -15.14
N GLY A 10 6.89 -16.09 -14.93
CA GLY A 10 6.91 -14.99 -13.97
C GLY A 10 7.21 -15.39 -12.51
N PHE A 11 7.59 -16.65 -12.27
CA PHE A 11 7.97 -17.17 -10.96
C PHE A 11 9.47 -17.49 -10.91
N LEU A 12 10.04 -17.36 -9.70
CA LEU A 12 11.37 -17.86 -9.39
C LEU A 12 11.32 -19.38 -9.23
N VAL A 13 12.28 -20.08 -9.84
CA VAL A 13 12.47 -21.52 -9.72
C VAL A 13 13.82 -21.74 -9.04
N MET A 14 13.81 -22.05 -7.76
CA MET A 14 15.03 -22.31 -6.98
C MET A 14 14.73 -23.22 -5.80
N ASN A 15 15.74 -24.01 -5.41
CA ASN A 15 15.64 -24.92 -4.27
C ASN A 15 15.59 -24.17 -2.94
N ASP A 16 16.32 -23.05 -2.86
CA ASP A 16 16.36 -22.18 -1.70
C ASP A 16 16.67 -20.74 -2.10
N LEU A 17 16.37 -19.79 -1.21
CA LEU A 17 16.75 -18.39 -1.33
C LEU A 17 18.26 -18.21 -1.13
N PRO A 18 18.87 -17.17 -1.73
CA PRO A 18 20.27 -16.87 -1.48
C PRO A 18 20.50 -16.48 -0.01
N HIS A 19 21.64 -16.91 0.54
CA HIS A 19 22.01 -16.67 1.92
C HIS A 19 22.96 -15.48 2.07
N ASP A 20 22.96 -14.91 3.27
CA ASP A 20 23.78 -13.80 3.76
C ASP A 20 23.80 -12.59 2.82
N CYS A 21 22.61 -12.24 2.31
CA CYS A 21 22.47 -11.22 1.29
C CYS A 21 21.23 -10.34 1.45
N ILE A 22 21.26 -9.20 0.77
CA ILE A 22 20.09 -8.45 0.34
C ILE A 22 19.67 -9.01 -1.01
N PHE A 23 18.44 -9.49 -1.11
CA PHE A 23 17.88 -10.09 -2.31
C PHE A 23 16.78 -9.23 -2.91
N ASN A 24 17.10 -8.56 -4.02
CA ASN A 24 16.13 -7.85 -4.84
C ASN A 24 15.43 -8.83 -5.79
N LYS A 25 14.19 -9.20 -5.47
CA LYS A 25 13.35 -10.05 -6.33
C LYS A 25 12.78 -9.29 -7.53
N VAL A 26 12.86 -7.96 -7.54
CA VAL A 26 12.39 -6.98 -8.56
C VAL A 26 10.88 -7.00 -8.85
N LYS A 27 10.27 -8.18 -8.96
CA LYS A 27 8.83 -8.39 -9.18
C LYS A 27 8.14 -8.85 -7.91
N THR A 28 6.92 -8.38 -7.71
CA THR A 28 6.08 -8.90 -6.65
C THR A 28 5.40 -10.20 -7.06
N GLY A 29 5.13 -11.08 -6.09
CA GLY A 29 4.40 -12.34 -6.30
C GLY A 29 5.09 -13.33 -7.25
N CYS A 30 6.39 -13.21 -7.42
CA CYS A 30 7.23 -14.20 -8.11
C CYS A 30 7.45 -15.50 -7.31
N GLY A 31 6.67 -15.75 -6.25
CA GLY A 31 6.79 -16.96 -5.42
C GLY A 31 7.95 -16.99 -4.43
N ALA A 32 8.72 -15.92 -4.28
CA ALA A 32 9.93 -15.89 -3.44
C ALA A 32 9.71 -16.36 -1.98
N THR A 33 8.69 -15.84 -1.29
CA THR A 33 8.35 -16.28 0.07
C THR A 33 7.92 -17.76 0.11
N THR A 34 7.30 -18.25 -0.97
CA THR A 34 6.84 -19.63 -1.08
C THR A 34 8.01 -20.62 -1.14
N ILE A 35 9.15 -20.22 -1.73
CA ILE A 35 10.38 -21.03 -1.73
C ILE A 35 10.81 -21.32 -0.29
N ALA A 36 10.96 -20.29 0.56
CA ALA A 36 11.30 -20.47 1.98
C ALA A 36 10.26 -21.30 2.76
N ILE A 37 8.97 -21.17 2.43
CA ILE A 37 7.90 -21.95 3.07
C ILE A 37 7.97 -23.44 2.68
N LYS A 38 8.32 -23.76 1.43
CA LYS A 38 8.21 -25.13 0.88
C LYS A 38 9.53 -25.92 0.84
N ASN A 39 10.68 -25.26 0.90
CA ASN A 39 11.98 -25.94 0.85
C ASN A 39 12.19 -26.88 2.06
N ALA A 40 13.25 -27.69 2.02
CA ALA A 40 13.56 -28.67 3.06
C ALA A 40 14.25 -28.10 4.32
N GLU A 41 14.58 -26.81 4.34
CA GLU A 41 15.38 -26.17 5.39
C GLU A 41 14.53 -25.50 6.48
N ASN A 42 15.04 -25.42 7.71
CA ASN A 42 14.34 -24.72 8.79
C ASN A 42 14.37 -23.20 8.56
N TYR A 43 13.21 -22.54 8.63
CA TYR A 43 13.09 -21.10 8.36
C TYR A 43 12.31 -20.36 9.44
N VAL A 44 12.85 -19.21 9.84
CA VAL A 44 12.08 -18.11 10.44
C VAL A 44 11.85 -17.06 9.36
N ILE A 45 10.59 -16.72 9.09
CA ILE A 45 10.17 -15.75 8.08
C ILE A 45 9.59 -14.55 8.82
N ALA A 46 10.35 -13.47 8.88
CA ALA A 46 9.94 -12.21 9.49
C ALA A 46 9.25 -11.32 8.43
N VAL A 47 8.03 -10.87 8.70
CA VAL A 47 7.22 -10.03 7.79
C VAL A 47 6.76 -8.75 8.50
N PRO A 48 6.39 -7.69 7.77
CA PRO A 48 6.00 -6.43 8.39
C PRO A 48 4.63 -6.54 9.07
N THR A 49 3.62 -7.16 8.47
CA THR A 49 2.23 -7.09 8.97
C THR A 49 1.65 -8.47 9.31
N THR A 50 0.65 -8.48 10.19
CA THR A 50 -0.11 -9.69 10.51
C THR A 50 -0.94 -10.18 9.33
N GLU A 51 -1.35 -9.28 8.44
CA GLU A 51 -2.14 -9.62 7.25
C GLU A 51 -1.37 -10.55 6.30
N ILE A 52 -0.07 -10.32 6.13
CA ILE A 52 0.80 -11.21 5.33
C ILE A 52 0.83 -12.61 5.94
N ILE A 53 0.93 -12.69 7.27
CA ILE A 53 0.93 -13.98 7.99
C ILE A 53 -0.39 -14.70 7.78
N GLU A 54 -1.50 -14.00 7.95
CA GLU A 54 -2.84 -14.57 7.75
C GLU A 54 -3.02 -15.05 6.30
N ASN A 55 -2.61 -14.26 5.31
CA ASN A 55 -2.66 -14.65 3.90
C ASN A 55 -1.83 -15.91 3.61
N LYS A 56 -0.65 -16.09 4.23
CA LYS A 56 0.20 -17.28 4.01
C LYS A 56 -0.26 -18.50 4.80
N CYS A 57 -0.86 -18.32 5.98
CA CYS A 57 -1.38 -19.40 6.81
C CYS A 57 -2.78 -19.86 6.42
N TYR A 58 -3.59 -18.98 5.83
CA TYR A 58 -5.01 -19.17 5.50
C TYR A 58 -5.31 -18.65 4.07
N PRO A 59 -4.81 -19.34 3.03
CA PRO A 59 -4.82 -18.86 1.63
C PRO A 59 -6.21 -18.92 0.96
N ILE A 60 -6.66 -17.83 0.33
CA ILE A 60 -8.05 -17.62 -0.16
C ILE A 60 -8.60 -18.78 -1.00
N GLU A 61 -7.77 -19.51 -1.74
CA GLU A 61 -8.18 -20.65 -2.57
C GLU A 61 -8.81 -21.80 -1.77
N GLN A 62 -8.74 -21.77 -0.43
CA GLN A 62 -9.46 -22.72 0.43
C GLN A 62 -10.32 -22.00 1.48
N SER A 63 -10.82 -20.79 1.17
CA SER A 63 -11.63 -19.95 2.07
C SER A 63 -12.84 -20.69 2.65
N ASP A 64 -13.43 -21.63 1.91
CA ASP A 64 -14.57 -22.44 2.34
C ASP A 64 -14.23 -23.31 3.58
N LYS A 65 -12.94 -23.50 3.88
CA LYS A 65 -12.45 -24.31 5.00
C LYS A 65 -12.27 -23.53 6.31
N TRP A 66 -12.45 -22.20 6.33
CA TRP A 66 -12.25 -21.42 7.55
C TRP A 66 -13.13 -20.18 7.65
N SER A 67 -13.69 -19.95 8.84
CA SER A 67 -14.34 -18.70 9.20
C SER A 67 -13.34 -17.69 9.77
N ALA A 68 -13.70 -16.40 9.82
CA ALA A 68 -12.90 -15.38 10.51
C ALA A 68 -12.54 -15.77 11.96
N GLN A 69 -13.40 -16.54 12.63
CA GLN A 69 -13.21 -17.00 14.00
C GLN A 69 -12.18 -18.14 14.13
N SER A 70 -11.86 -18.82 13.04
CA SER A 70 -10.89 -19.93 13.00
C SER A 70 -9.46 -19.48 12.65
N LYS A 71 -9.29 -18.27 12.09
CA LYS A 71 -7.98 -17.67 11.81
C LYS A 71 -7.31 -17.22 13.13
N LYS A 72 -6.33 -17.98 13.62
CA LYS A 72 -5.62 -17.70 14.88
C LYS A 72 -4.11 -17.94 14.76
N ALA A 73 -3.33 -17.33 15.65
CA ALA A 73 -1.91 -17.64 15.78
C ALA A 73 -1.71 -19.12 16.20
N GLY A 74 -0.70 -19.76 15.63
CA GLY A 74 -0.42 -21.20 15.78
C GLY A 74 -0.07 -21.87 14.46
N LEU A 75 -0.04 -23.21 14.46
CA LEU A 75 0.19 -24.01 13.27
C LEU A 75 -0.97 -23.83 12.27
N SER A 76 -0.64 -23.52 11.02
CA SER A 76 -1.60 -23.45 9.92
C SER A 76 -2.30 -24.81 9.75
N PRO A 77 -3.63 -24.84 9.50
CA PRO A 77 -4.36 -26.09 9.30
C PRO A 77 -4.06 -26.76 7.95
N VAL A 78 -3.43 -26.05 7.01
CA VAL A 78 -3.23 -26.50 5.63
C VAL A 78 -1.77 -26.54 5.20
N ARG A 79 -0.85 -26.08 6.06
CA ARG A 79 0.58 -26.02 5.79
C ARG A 79 1.35 -26.31 7.06
N ASN A 80 2.53 -26.93 6.93
CA ASN A 80 3.53 -26.99 7.98
C ASN A 80 4.16 -25.59 8.17
N LEU A 81 3.39 -24.64 8.69
CA LEU A 81 3.77 -23.23 8.88
C LEU A 81 3.17 -22.69 10.17
N PHE A 82 4.01 -22.33 11.13
CA PHE A 82 3.58 -21.78 12.41
C PHE A 82 3.50 -20.26 12.35
N GLY A 83 2.28 -19.71 12.38
CA GLY A 83 2.02 -18.27 12.39
C GLY A 83 2.12 -17.67 13.79
N LEU A 84 3.15 -16.86 14.03
CA LEU A 84 3.42 -16.17 15.28
C LEU A 84 3.10 -14.68 15.18
N TYR A 85 1.88 -14.30 15.57
CA TYR A 85 1.38 -12.92 15.54
C TYR A 85 0.45 -12.61 16.71
N GLY A 86 0.06 -11.34 16.87
CA GLY A 86 -0.72 -10.90 18.03
C GLY A 86 0.08 -10.96 19.33
N ASN A 87 -0.57 -11.25 20.45
CA ASN A 87 0.09 -11.33 21.76
C ASN A 87 0.83 -12.66 21.93
N PHE A 88 2.09 -12.61 22.41
CA PHE A 88 2.89 -13.82 22.62
C PHE A 88 2.57 -14.47 23.98
N THR A 89 1.33 -14.96 24.11
CA THR A 89 0.76 -15.52 25.34
C THR A 89 1.45 -16.83 25.74
N LYS A 90 1.27 -17.26 26.99
CA LYS A 90 1.76 -18.56 27.48
C LYS A 90 1.27 -19.72 26.60
N ALA A 91 -0.03 -19.75 26.30
CA ALA A 91 -0.62 -20.78 25.43
C ALA A 91 0.01 -20.83 24.04
N LEU A 92 0.33 -19.68 23.43
CA LEU A 92 0.99 -19.65 22.13
C LEU A 92 2.45 -20.14 22.19
N LYS A 93 3.16 -19.83 23.29
CA LYS A 93 4.51 -20.37 23.55
C LYS A 93 4.49 -21.89 23.72
N ASP A 94 3.50 -22.41 24.43
CA ASP A 94 3.38 -23.85 24.65
C ASP A 94 3.10 -24.59 23.33
N LYS A 95 2.20 -24.07 22.49
CA LYS A 95 1.98 -24.57 21.12
C LYS A 95 3.24 -24.52 20.25
N LEU A 96 4.03 -23.45 20.35
CA LEU A 96 5.28 -23.33 19.61
C LEU A 96 6.28 -24.39 20.08
N LYS A 97 6.42 -24.61 21.39
CA LYS A 97 7.30 -25.65 21.94
C LYS A 97 6.89 -27.06 21.49
N GLU A 98 5.60 -27.34 21.44
CA GLU A 98 5.06 -28.60 20.93
C GLU A 98 5.41 -28.79 19.44
N TYR A 99 5.17 -27.75 18.63
CA TYR A 99 5.51 -27.75 17.21
C TYR A 99 7.02 -28.01 16.95
N LEU A 100 7.87 -27.38 17.75
CA LEU A 100 9.33 -27.53 17.67
C LEU A 100 9.81 -28.94 18.05
N LYS A 101 9.10 -29.63 18.95
CA LYS A 101 9.43 -31.02 19.36
C LYS A 101 9.02 -32.07 18.34
N GLY A 102 8.04 -31.78 17.47
CA GLY A 102 7.61 -32.72 16.44
C GLY A 102 8.72 -33.03 15.44
N GLU A 103 8.53 -34.03 14.59
CA GLU A 103 9.47 -34.33 13.50
C GLU A 103 9.31 -33.39 12.30
N GLY A 104 10.24 -33.45 11.36
CA GLY A 104 10.23 -32.70 10.09
C GLY A 104 10.69 -31.25 10.19
N THR A 105 10.84 -30.62 9.02
CA THR A 105 11.31 -29.25 8.84
C THR A 105 10.42 -28.24 9.57
N LYS A 106 11.03 -27.24 10.22
CA LYS A 106 10.33 -26.21 10.99
C LYS A 106 10.24 -24.90 10.23
N LYS A 107 9.01 -24.38 10.10
CA LYS A 107 8.71 -23.11 9.44
C LYS A 107 7.93 -22.23 10.40
N ILE A 108 8.50 -21.08 10.75
CA ILE A 108 7.85 -20.11 11.63
C ILE A 108 7.75 -18.80 10.85
N ILE A 109 6.54 -18.24 10.72
CA ILE A 109 6.34 -16.91 10.13
C ILE A 109 5.87 -15.96 11.23
N CYS A 110 6.50 -14.79 11.36
CA CYS A 110 6.23 -13.88 12.46
C CYS A 110 6.34 -12.41 12.05
N THR A 111 5.73 -11.51 12.83
CA THR A 111 5.95 -10.07 12.63
C THR A 111 7.32 -9.67 13.17
N TYR A 112 8.00 -8.67 12.59
CA TYR A 112 9.35 -8.22 13.00
C TYR A 112 9.57 -8.12 14.52
N ASN A 113 8.59 -7.57 15.26
CA ASN A 113 8.66 -7.40 16.71
C ASN A 113 8.70 -8.71 17.52
N LYS A 114 8.57 -9.87 16.87
CA LYS A 114 8.63 -11.18 17.52
C LYS A 114 10.04 -11.75 17.55
N ILE A 115 10.94 -11.30 16.67
CA ILE A 115 12.29 -11.85 16.56
C ILE A 115 13.03 -11.87 17.90
N PRO A 116 13.16 -10.76 18.65
CA PRO A 116 13.88 -10.77 19.94
C PRO A 116 13.34 -11.77 20.95
N LYS A 117 12.02 -12.00 20.96
CA LYS A 117 11.41 -12.95 21.90
C LYS A 117 11.43 -14.39 21.39
N LEU A 118 11.44 -14.59 20.08
CA LEU A 118 11.46 -15.90 19.46
C LEU A 118 12.81 -16.58 19.67
N ILE A 119 13.92 -15.84 19.53
CA ILE A 119 15.27 -16.38 19.73
C ILE A 119 15.54 -16.85 21.16
N GLU A 120 14.76 -16.42 22.15
CA GLU A 120 14.82 -16.96 23.52
C GLU A 120 14.19 -18.36 23.63
N LEU A 121 13.47 -18.81 22.61
CA LEU A 121 12.67 -20.04 22.61
C LEU A 121 13.13 -21.06 21.58
N ILE A 122 14.02 -20.66 20.66
CA ILE A 122 14.63 -21.52 19.64
C ILE A 122 16.15 -21.37 19.71
N ASN A 123 16.89 -22.34 19.16
CA ASN A 123 18.28 -22.12 18.81
C ASN A 123 18.33 -21.47 17.41
N PRO A 124 18.67 -20.18 17.28
CA PRO A 124 18.63 -19.49 15.98
C PRO A 124 19.60 -20.09 14.95
N LYS A 125 20.68 -20.76 15.40
CA LYS A 125 21.63 -21.45 14.51
C LYS A 125 21.06 -22.67 13.79
N ASP A 126 19.88 -23.15 14.19
CA ASP A 126 19.17 -24.21 13.49
C ASP A 126 18.26 -23.69 12.38
N PHE A 127 18.14 -22.36 12.20
CA PHE A 127 17.19 -21.72 11.29
C PHE A 127 17.86 -20.70 10.37
N HIS A 128 17.43 -20.68 9.11
CA HIS A 128 17.65 -19.55 8.21
C HIS A 128 16.63 -18.44 8.52
N LEU A 129 17.04 -17.18 8.43
CA LEU A 129 16.15 -16.03 8.59
C LEU A 129 15.83 -15.41 7.23
N LEU A 130 14.56 -15.42 6.85
CA LEU A 130 14.05 -14.56 5.77
C LEU A 130 13.43 -13.32 6.39
N VAL A 131 13.94 -12.14 6.08
CA VAL A 131 13.28 -10.86 6.36
C VAL A 131 12.61 -10.38 5.07
N ASP A 132 11.33 -10.71 4.91
CA ASP A 132 10.57 -10.40 3.70
C ASP A 132 9.93 -9.01 3.80
N GLU A 133 9.89 -8.30 2.67
CA GLU A 133 9.51 -6.88 2.57
C GLU A 133 10.29 -5.97 3.53
N TYR A 134 11.61 -6.17 3.58
CA TYR A 134 12.50 -5.44 4.49
C TYR A 134 12.56 -3.93 4.24
N HIS A 135 12.08 -3.43 3.08
CA HIS A 135 11.99 -1.99 2.80
C HIS A 135 11.11 -1.23 3.81
N HIS A 136 10.25 -1.95 4.53
CA HIS A 136 9.55 -1.43 5.71
C HIS A 136 10.47 -0.96 6.84
N PHE A 137 11.74 -1.38 6.88
CA PHE A 137 12.72 -0.90 7.87
C PHE A 137 12.91 0.61 7.77
N LEU A 138 12.94 1.18 6.55
CA LEU A 138 12.97 2.62 6.37
C LEU A 138 11.58 3.21 6.65
N LYS A 139 10.56 2.77 5.92
CA LYS A 139 9.23 3.41 5.90
C LYS A 139 8.51 3.39 7.24
N SER A 140 8.73 2.35 8.05
CA SER A 140 8.02 2.16 9.32
C SER A 140 8.85 2.57 10.54
N TYR A 141 10.07 3.08 10.34
CA TYR A 141 11.02 3.29 11.44
C TYR A 141 10.47 4.23 12.51
N LEU A 142 9.83 5.32 12.11
CA LEU A 142 9.29 6.34 13.03
C LEU A 142 8.28 5.80 14.06
N PHE A 143 7.65 4.65 13.80
CA PHE A 143 6.64 4.06 14.68
C PHE A 143 6.90 2.59 15.03
N ARG A 144 7.93 1.96 14.46
CA ARG A 144 8.31 0.55 14.69
C ARG A 144 9.80 0.36 14.91
N ASP A 145 10.52 1.41 15.29
CA ASP A 145 11.93 1.41 15.65
C ASP A 145 12.33 0.18 16.50
N LYS A 146 11.61 -0.09 17.59
CA LYS A 146 11.89 -1.24 18.49
C LYS A 146 11.81 -2.58 17.78
N ALA A 147 10.86 -2.73 16.86
CA ALA A 147 10.68 -3.96 16.10
C ALA A 147 11.81 -4.15 15.08
N ILE A 148 12.17 -3.08 14.39
CA ILE A 148 13.19 -3.06 13.33
C ILE A 148 14.58 -3.24 13.94
N ASN A 149 14.91 -2.48 14.98
CA ASN A 149 16.16 -2.63 15.73
C ASN A 149 16.30 -4.03 16.33
N GLY A 150 15.21 -4.62 16.82
CA GLY A 150 15.21 -6.01 17.27
C GLY A 150 15.52 -7.03 16.17
N VAL A 151 15.29 -6.73 14.90
CA VAL A 151 15.77 -7.60 13.80
C VAL A 151 17.24 -7.30 13.49
N LEU A 152 17.62 -6.02 13.38
CA LEU A 152 18.99 -5.58 13.10
C LEU A 152 20.00 -6.05 14.16
N GLU A 153 19.59 -6.14 15.43
CA GLU A 153 20.43 -6.63 16.53
C GLU A 153 20.66 -8.15 16.49
N HIS A 154 19.80 -8.91 15.81
CA HIS A 154 19.72 -10.38 15.97
C HIS A 154 19.80 -11.18 14.67
N PHE A 155 19.77 -10.56 13.49
CA PHE A 155 19.76 -11.31 12.22
C PHE A 155 21.00 -12.20 12.03
N ARG A 156 22.16 -11.79 12.57
CA ARG A 156 23.42 -12.57 12.53
C ARG A 156 23.47 -13.71 13.56
N ASP A 157 22.51 -13.77 14.48
CA ASP A 157 22.40 -14.87 15.44
C ASP A 157 21.89 -16.16 14.73
N PHE A 158 21.25 -16.04 13.56
CA PHE A 158 20.71 -17.15 12.77
C PHE A 158 21.78 -17.93 11.99
N LYS A 159 21.39 -19.07 11.39
CA LYS A 159 22.26 -19.92 10.53
C LYS A 159 22.76 -19.14 9.32
N SER A 160 21.85 -18.44 8.64
CA SER A 160 22.12 -17.42 7.64
C SER A 160 20.90 -16.50 7.53
N PHE A 161 21.00 -15.41 6.76
CA PHE A 161 19.91 -14.45 6.58
C PHE A 161 19.68 -14.05 5.12
N CYS A 162 18.47 -13.62 4.78
CA CYS A 162 18.11 -13.06 3.48
C CYS A 162 17.15 -11.88 3.69
N PHE A 163 17.59 -10.66 3.38
CA PHE A 163 16.73 -9.48 3.36
C PHE A 163 16.11 -9.34 1.97
N MET A 164 14.83 -9.66 1.84
CA MET A 164 14.17 -9.78 0.54
C MET A 164 13.16 -8.68 0.29
N SER A 165 13.18 -8.07 -0.90
CA SER A 165 12.08 -7.22 -1.36
C SER A 165 12.07 -7.07 -2.89
N ALA A 166 10.91 -6.77 -3.46
CA ALA A 166 10.79 -6.37 -4.87
C ALA A 166 11.25 -4.92 -5.07
N THR A 167 11.24 -4.14 -3.99
CA THR A 167 11.59 -2.72 -3.97
C THR A 167 12.54 -2.44 -2.81
N PRO A 168 13.81 -2.84 -2.92
CA PRO A 168 14.85 -2.59 -1.91
C PRO A 168 14.90 -1.14 -1.43
N ILE A 169 15.39 -0.95 -0.20
CA ILE A 169 15.73 0.38 0.30
C ILE A 169 16.85 0.94 -0.60
N PRO A 170 16.73 2.19 -1.12
CA PRO A 170 17.79 2.79 -1.91
C PRO A 170 19.09 2.87 -1.09
N GLU A 171 20.23 2.66 -1.76
CA GLU A 171 21.56 2.54 -1.14
C GLU A 171 21.85 3.62 -0.09
N ASP A 172 21.62 4.90 -0.43
CA ASP A 172 21.82 6.05 0.46
C ASP A 172 21.02 6.00 1.78
N PHE A 173 19.98 5.16 1.84
CA PHE A 173 19.07 5.04 2.98
C PHE A 173 19.10 3.64 3.64
N GLN A 174 19.97 2.73 3.20
CA GLN A 174 20.10 1.42 3.83
C GLN A 174 20.67 1.54 5.25
N PRO A 175 20.27 0.71 6.23
CA PRO A 175 20.88 0.68 7.55
C PRO A 175 22.41 0.48 7.49
N VAL A 176 23.16 1.09 8.41
CA VAL A 176 24.63 0.88 8.49
C VAL A 176 25.00 -0.59 8.72
N GLU A 177 24.11 -1.36 9.34
CA GLU A 177 24.30 -2.80 9.56
C GLU A 177 24.38 -3.62 8.24
N PHE A 178 24.10 -2.99 7.09
CA PHE A 178 24.11 -3.61 5.77
C PHE A 178 25.38 -3.34 4.93
N GLU A 179 26.33 -2.54 5.42
CA GLU A 179 27.53 -2.13 4.66
C GLU A 179 28.38 -3.30 4.16
N ASP A 180 28.39 -4.43 4.85
CA ASP A 180 29.14 -5.66 4.53
C ASP A 180 28.28 -6.77 3.92
N ILE A 181 27.01 -6.51 3.59
CA ILE A 181 26.07 -7.51 3.09
C ILE A 181 26.06 -7.53 1.56
N GLU A 182 26.16 -8.73 0.96
CA GLU A 182 26.12 -8.88 -0.49
C GLU A 182 24.74 -8.49 -1.06
N TYR A 183 24.71 -7.72 -2.14
CA TYR A 183 23.47 -7.40 -2.88
C TYR A 183 23.30 -8.31 -4.10
N LYS A 184 22.20 -9.06 -4.17
CA LYS A 184 21.81 -9.93 -5.28
C LYS A 184 20.51 -9.45 -5.90
N GLU A 185 20.48 -9.36 -7.22
CA GLU A 185 19.30 -8.95 -7.97
C GLU A 185 18.94 -9.98 -9.04
N VAL A 186 17.65 -10.27 -9.16
CA VAL A 186 17.12 -11.14 -10.23
C VAL A 186 17.11 -10.40 -11.55
N ASP A 187 17.73 -11.00 -12.57
CA ASP A 187 17.63 -10.50 -13.94
C ASP A 187 16.43 -11.14 -14.67
N TRP A 188 15.34 -10.40 -14.79
CA TRP A 188 14.11 -10.89 -15.44
C TRP A 188 14.22 -10.71 -16.96
N LYS A 189 14.03 -11.81 -17.70
CA LYS A 189 14.03 -11.78 -19.19
C LYS A 189 12.78 -11.11 -19.75
N ASP A 190 11.65 -11.25 -19.06
CA ASP A 190 10.37 -10.64 -19.45
C ASP A 190 10.18 -9.30 -18.73
N VAL A 191 9.89 -8.24 -19.49
CA VAL A 191 9.56 -6.91 -18.96
C VAL A 191 8.07 -6.67 -19.05
N GLU A 192 7.43 -6.35 -17.93
CA GLU A 192 6.01 -5.99 -17.88
C GLU A 192 5.85 -4.47 -18.00
N THR A 193 4.96 -4.01 -18.89
CA THR A 193 4.63 -2.58 -18.98
C THR A 193 3.45 -2.26 -18.09
N ILE A 194 3.63 -1.32 -17.16
CA ILE A 194 2.57 -0.78 -16.31
C ILE A 194 2.21 0.62 -16.79
N GLN A 195 0.94 0.81 -17.12
CA GLN A 195 0.38 2.08 -17.56
C GLN A 195 -0.13 2.87 -16.35
N VAL A 196 0.39 4.08 -16.20
CA VAL A 196 0.11 4.98 -15.09
C VAL A 196 -0.57 6.25 -15.61
N LEU A 197 -1.71 6.59 -15.02
CA LEU A 197 -2.32 7.90 -15.16
C LEU A 197 -2.04 8.73 -13.91
N PRO A 198 -1.03 9.62 -13.91
CA PRO A 198 -0.83 10.59 -12.83
C PRO A 198 -1.87 11.72 -12.98
N TYR A 199 -2.98 11.60 -12.26
CA TYR A 199 -4.10 12.53 -12.27
C TYR A 199 -3.96 13.59 -11.17
N HIS A 200 -3.56 14.80 -11.57
CA HIS A 200 -3.40 15.94 -10.65
C HIS A 200 -4.74 16.64 -10.39
N THR A 201 -5.04 16.93 -9.12
CA THR A 201 -6.23 17.66 -8.68
C THR A 201 -5.95 18.38 -7.37
N ASN A 202 -6.70 19.43 -7.05
CA ASN A 202 -6.60 20.06 -5.72
C ASN A 202 -7.39 19.30 -4.64
N LYS A 203 -8.34 18.45 -5.04
CA LYS A 203 -9.24 17.72 -4.13
C LYS A 203 -9.30 16.22 -4.50
N PRO A 204 -8.28 15.42 -4.12
CA PRO A 204 -8.23 13.99 -4.46
C PRO A 204 -9.49 13.22 -4.08
N TYR A 205 -9.98 13.41 -2.85
CA TYR A 205 -11.18 12.73 -2.37
C TYR A 205 -12.42 13.01 -3.24
N MET A 206 -12.57 14.23 -3.78
CA MET A 206 -13.70 14.58 -4.65
C MET A 206 -13.63 13.87 -6.00
N ILE A 207 -12.43 13.68 -6.56
CA ILE A 207 -12.27 12.92 -7.80
C ILE A 207 -12.64 11.46 -7.56
N VAL A 208 -12.19 10.89 -6.44
CA VAL A 208 -12.59 9.52 -6.04
C VAL A 208 -14.10 9.41 -5.89
N THR A 209 -14.76 10.36 -5.22
CA THR A 209 -16.23 10.39 -5.12
C THR A 209 -16.89 10.42 -6.51
N LYS A 210 -16.41 11.25 -7.44
CA LYS A 210 -16.97 11.31 -8.80
C LYS A 210 -16.79 10.00 -9.56
N ILE A 211 -15.65 9.35 -9.42
CA ILE A 211 -15.37 8.02 -9.99
C ILE A 211 -16.37 7.01 -9.45
N ILE A 212 -16.60 6.99 -8.14
CA ILE A 212 -17.59 6.10 -7.50
C ILE A 212 -19.00 6.36 -8.04
N LYS A 213 -19.40 7.62 -8.16
CA LYS A 213 -20.71 7.98 -8.74
C LYS A 213 -20.84 7.51 -10.18
N ALA A 214 -19.80 7.65 -11.00
CA ALA A 214 -19.79 7.11 -12.36
C ALA A 214 -19.97 5.57 -12.39
N TYR A 215 -19.36 4.83 -11.46
CA TYR A 215 -19.60 3.39 -11.29
C TYR A 215 -21.03 3.07 -10.81
N GLN A 216 -21.61 3.90 -9.93
CA GLN A 216 -22.99 3.73 -9.44
C GLN A 216 -23.99 3.96 -10.57
N GLU A 217 -23.83 5.05 -11.34
CA GLU A 217 -24.69 5.45 -12.45
C GLU A 217 -24.60 4.47 -13.64
N ASN A 218 -23.40 4.15 -14.10
CA ASN A 218 -23.20 3.37 -15.33
C ASN A 218 -23.02 1.88 -15.09
N GLY A 219 -22.75 1.47 -13.84
CA GLY A 219 -22.35 0.11 -13.49
C GLY A 219 -20.89 -0.22 -13.79
N PHE A 220 -20.17 0.61 -14.57
CA PHE A 220 -18.79 0.39 -14.99
C PHE A 220 -18.06 1.70 -15.32
N ILE A 221 -16.74 1.63 -15.45
CA ILE A 221 -15.93 2.62 -16.17
C ILE A 221 -15.34 1.95 -17.41
N GLU A 222 -15.48 2.60 -18.56
CA GLU A 222 -14.90 2.11 -19.82
C GLU A 222 -13.48 2.64 -19.99
N VAL A 223 -12.53 1.74 -20.22
CA VAL A 223 -11.13 2.03 -20.48
C VAL A 223 -10.72 1.27 -21.73
N ASP A 224 -10.35 1.98 -22.80
CA ASP A 224 -9.92 1.42 -24.08
C ASP A 224 -10.91 0.36 -24.64
N GLY A 225 -12.21 0.65 -24.54
CA GLY A 225 -13.30 -0.23 -25.01
C GLY A 225 -13.64 -1.41 -24.09
N GLN A 226 -12.96 -1.54 -22.95
CA GLN A 226 -13.22 -2.59 -21.96
C GLN A 226 -13.86 -2.02 -20.70
N LYS A 227 -14.71 -2.80 -20.03
CA LYS A 227 -15.52 -2.33 -18.90
C LYS A 227 -14.96 -2.83 -17.56
N SER A 228 -14.42 -1.90 -16.77
CA SER A 228 -14.10 -2.13 -15.37
C SER A 228 -15.39 -2.09 -14.55
N LYS A 229 -15.67 -3.12 -13.73
CA LYS A 229 -16.85 -3.17 -12.86
C LYS A 229 -16.50 -3.09 -11.37
N GLU A 230 -15.23 -3.28 -11.02
CA GLU A 230 -14.72 -3.21 -9.65
C GLU A 230 -13.63 -2.15 -9.55
N ALA A 231 -13.59 -1.44 -8.43
CA ALA A 231 -12.56 -0.44 -8.16
C ALA A 231 -11.76 -0.81 -6.90
N TYR A 232 -10.44 -0.71 -7.00
CA TYR A 232 -9.50 -0.92 -5.90
C TYR A 232 -8.82 0.39 -5.56
N PHE A 233 -9.28 1.06 -4.51
CA PHE A 233 -8.77 2.33 -4.00
C PHE A 233 -7.73 2.10 -2.90
N PHE A 234 -6.47 2.37 -3.21
CA PHE A 234 -5.35 2.38 -2.28
C PHE A 234 -5.23 3.77 -1.67
N VAL A 235 -5.78 3.93 -0.45
CA VAL A 235 -5.88 5.21 0.28
C VAL A 235 -5.35 4.99 1.69
N ASN A 236 -4.18 5.53 2.01
CA ASN A 236 -3.57 5.30 3.32
C ASN A 236 -4.13 6.22 4.43
N SER A 237 -5.44 6.43 4.49
CA SER A 237 -6.09 7.23 5.53
C SER A 237 -7.53 6.79 5.75
N VAL A 238 -7.84 6.27 6.95
CA VAL A 238 -9.21 5.88 7.32
C VAL A 238 -10.14 7.09 7.38
N THR A 239 -9.63 8.26 7.76
CA THR A 239 -10.39 9.50 7.77
C THR A 239 -10.77 9.94 6.35
N GLU A 240 -9.87 9.82 5.36
CA GLU A 240 -10.21 10.11 3.96
C GLU A 240 -11.18 9.07 3.39
N ILE A 241 -10.99 7.79 3.72
CA ILE A 241 -11.93 6.73 3.35
C ILE A 241 -13.34 7.08 3.86
N LYS A 242 -13.52 7.37 5.16
CA LYS A 242 -14.84 7.74 5.70
C LYS A 242 -15.44 8.96 4.97
N LYS A 243 -14.65 9.98 4.67
CA LYS A 243 -15.11 11.15 3.89
C LYS A 243 -15.61 10.76 2.50
N ILE A 244 -14.87 9.89 1.79
CA ILE A 244 -15.27 9.39 0.47
C ILE A 244 -16.57 8.60 0.56
N LEU A 245 -16.66 7.66 1.52
CA LEU A 245 -17.83 6.81 1.72
C LEU A 245 -19.09 7.63 1.97
N THR A 246 -19.02 8.63 2.86
CA THR A 246 -20.14 9.53 3.16
C THR A 246 -20.53 10.38 1.95
N GLN A 247 -19.57 10.98 1.24
CA GLN A 247 -19.87 11.86 0.09
C GLN A 247 -20.41 11.09 -1.12
N ALA A 248 -20.03 9.82 -1.28
CA ALA A 248 -20.49 8.93 -2.32
C ALA A 248 -21.72 8.10 -1.91
N GLU A 249 -22.23 8.31 -0.68
CA GLU A 249 -23.41 7.63 -0.14
C GLU A 249 -23.30 6.09 -0.20
N LEU A 250 -22.08 5.57 -0.01
CA LEU A 250 -21.83 4.13 -0.01
C LEU A 250 -22.28 3.49 1.30
N LYS A 251 -22.93 2.32 1.20
CA LYS A 251 -23.27 1.48 2.36
C LYS A 251 -22.19 0.45 2.60
N ASP A 252 -22.23 -0.22 3.76
CA ASP A 252 -21.28 -1.29 4.08
C ASP A 252 -21.29 -2.38 3.00
N ASP A 253 -22.47 -2.80 2.52
CA ASP A 253 -22.59 -3.83 1.48
C ASP A 253 -21.93 -3.46 0.15
N ASP A 254 -21.82 -2.17 -0.17
CA ASP A 254 -21.19 -1.69 -1.40
C ASP A 254 -19.66 -1.75 -1.36
N CYS A 255 -19.07 -1.74 -0.16
CA CYS A 255 -17.64 -1.52 0.02
C CYS A 255 -16.94 -2.50 0.97
N ARG A 256 -15.70 -2.85 0.63
CA ARG A 256 -14.79 -3.64 1.47
C ARG A 256 -13.68 -2.72 1.98
N ILE A 257 -13.49 -2.62 3.30
CA ILE A 257 -12.49 -1.74 3.90
C ILE A 257 -11.42 -2.57 4.59
N ILE A 258 -10.19 -2.52 4.09
CA ILE A 258 -9.05 -3.26 4.64
C ILE A 258 -8.10 -2.25 5.29
N CYS A 259 -8.15 -2.17 6.62
CA CYS A 259 -7.29 -1.30 7.42
C CYS A 259 -6.90 -1.96 8.75
N ALA A 260 -6.00 -1.33 9.50
CA ALA A 260 -5.59 -1.83 10.81
C ALA A 260 -6.79 -1.83 11.78
N LYS A 261 -7.10 -2.97 12.39
CA LYS A 261 -8.18 -3.08 13.36
C LYS A 261 -7.71 -2.57 14.72
N ASN A 262 -8.12 -1.36 15.07
CA ASN A 262 -7.83 -0.72 16.36
C ASN A 262 -8.96 0.27 16.70
N GLY A 263 -9.05 0.64 17.98
CA GLY A 263 -10.14 1.49 18.48
C GLY A 263 -10.24 2.86 17.80
N THR A 264 -9.12 3.43 17.31
CA THR A 264 -9.13 4.71 16.57
C THR A 264 -9.80 4.56 15.20
N ASN A 265 -9.43 3.52 14.44
CA ASN A 265 -10.00 3.26 13.13
C ASN A 265 -11.46 2.81 13.22
N GLU A 266 -11.79 1.96 14.20
CA GLU A 266 -13.17 1.55 14.49
C GLU A 266 -14.05 2.76 14.83
N LYS A 267 -13.56 3.66 15.70
CA LYS A 267 -14.27 4.91 16.02
C LYS A 267 -14.44 5.83 14.80
N THR A 268 -13.45 5.89 13.92
CA THR A 268 -13.50 6.75 12.72
C THR A 268 -14.54 6.25 11.70
N LEU A 269 -14.62 4.93 11.52
CA LEU A 269 -15.60 4.31 10.64
C LEU A 269 -17.01 4.31 11.24
N GLY A 270 -17.12 4.25 12.57
CA GLY A 270 -18.38 4.21 13.30
C GLY A 270 -19.01 2.82 13.23
N THR A 271 -20.31 2.73 13.53
CA THR A 271 -21.09 1.50 13.44
C THR A 271 -21.58 1.19 12.01
N ASP A 272 -21.38 2.13 11.08
CA ASP A 272 -21.91 2.04 9.71
C ASP A 272 -21.09 1.11 8.81
N TYR A 273 -19.83 0.83 9.17
CA TYR A 273 -18.90 0.11 8.30
C TYR A 273 -18.06 -0.90 9.08
N HIS A 274 -17.85 -2.08 8.49
CA HIS A 274 -17.03 -3.13 9.06
C HIS A 274 -15.60 -3.10 8.48
N ILE A 275 -14.61 -3.35 9.34
CA ILE A 275 -13.22 -3.57 8.92
C ILE A 275 -13.07 -5.04 8.48
N SER A 276 -12.78 -5.24 7.20
CA SER A 276 -12.54 -6.53 6.56
C SER A 276 -11.05 -6.93 6.58
N SER A 277 -10.78 -8.19 6.25
CA SER A 277 -9.48 -8.75 5.90
C SER A 277 -9.29 -8.82 4.38
N SER A 278 -8.04 -8.90 3.93
CA SER A 278 -7.69 -9.20 2.53
C SER A 278 -8.24 -10.53 2.01
N THR A 279 -8.54 -11.45 2.92
CA THR A 279 -9.05 -12.79 2.61
C THR A 279 -10.58 -12.86 2.55
N ASP A 280 -11.28 -11.76 2.84
CA ASP A 280 -12.73 -11.67 2.66
C ASP A 280 -13.08 -11.39 1.20
N GLN A 281 -14.27 -11.78 0.75
CA GLN A 281 -14.72 -11.61 -0.64
C GLN A 281 -14.63 -10.14 -1.09
N SER A 282 -14.13 -9.89 -2.31
CA SER A 282 -14.11 -8.56 -2.90
C SER A 282 -15.52 -8.00 -3.08
N LYS A 283 -15.62 -6.67 -3.01
CA LYS A 283 -16.86 -5.93 -3.30
C LYS A 283 -16.65 -5.03 -4.51
N LYS A 284 -17.70 -4.34 -4.94
CA LYS A 284 -17.62 -3.37 -6.05
C LYS A 284 -16.59 -2.28 -5.78
N PHE A 285 -16.53 -1.79 -4.54
CA PHE A 285 -15.55 -0.79 -4.10
C PHE A 285 -14.67 -1.34 -2.98
N ASN A 286 -13.36 -1.42 -3.22
CA ASN A 286 -12.40 -1.94 -2.26
C ASN A 286 -11.49 -0.81 -1.79
N PHE A 287 -11.54 -0.45 -0.51
CA PHE A 287 -10.69 0.57 0.10
C PHE A 287 -9.60 -0.11 0.92
N ILE A 288 -8.35 0.14 0.55
CA ILE A 288 -7.19 -0.56 1.09
C ILE A 288 -6.23 0.50 1.66
N THR A 289 -5.79 0.31 2.90
CA THR A 289 -4.69 1.11 3.48
C THR A 289 -3.36 0.36 3.40
N SER A 290 -2.27 0.99 3.87
CA SER A 290 -0.93 0.38 3.91
C SER A 290 -0.84 -0.96 4.64
N LYS A 291 -1.89 -1.39 5.36
CA LYS A 291 -1.99 -2.75 5.91
C LYS A 291 -1.83 -3.84 4.84
N SER A 292 -2.26 -3.58 3.60
CA SER A 292 -2.32 -4.57 2.52
C SER A 292 -1.87 -4.02 1.17
N PHE A 293 -0.96 -3.05 1.15
CA PHE A 293 -0.33 -2.59 -0.10
C PHE A 293 0.62 -3.64 -0.69
N GLU A 294 1.10 -4.55 0.15
CA GLU A 294 2.14 -5.51 -0.15
C GLU A 294 1.86 -6.87 0.52
N GLY A 295 2.53 -7.92 0.03
CA GLY A 295 2.48 -9.27 0.59
C GLY A 295 1.10 -9.97 0.58
N VAL A 296 0.10 -9.36 -0.05
CA VAL A 296 -1.29 -9.83 -0.19
C VAL A 296 -1.64 -9.94 -1.68
N ASP A 297 -2.41 -10.92 -2.10
CA ASP A 297 -2.84 -11.06 -3.49
C ASP A 297 -4.37 -10.85 -3.62
N TYR A 298 -4.79 -10.06 -4.60
CA TYR A 298 -6.19 -9.81 -4.93
C TYR A 298 -6.55 -10.45 -6.28
N PHE A 299 -7.75 -11.00 -6.36
CA PHE A 299 -8.28 -11.65 -7.55
C PHE A 299 -9.53 -10.92 -8.01
N SER A 300 -9.51 -10.42 -9.24
CA SER A 300 -10.61 -9.69 -9.86
C SER A 300 -10.42 -9.71 -11.36
N GLU A 301 -11.47 -10.09 -12.09
CA GLU A 301 -11.46 -10.13 -13.56
C GLU A 301 -11.61 -8.75 -14.21
N THR A 302 -12.11 -7.76 -13.47
CA THR A 302 -12.41 -6.41 -14.02
C THR A 302 -11.97 -5.27 -13.11
N GLY A 303 -11.16 -5.54 -12.09
CA GLY A 303 -10.72 -4.55 -11.12
C GLY A 303 -9.74 -3.55 -11.70
N LEU A 304 -10.07 -2.25 -11.60
CA LEU A 304 -9.17 -1.14 -11.92
C LEU A 304 -8.54 -0.55 -10.65
N CYS A 305 -7.23 -0.29 -10.71
CA CYS A 305 -6.45 0.20 -9.58
C CYS A 305 -6.42 1.74 -9.52
N PHE A 306 -6.75 2.28 -8.35
CA PHE A 306 -6.69 3.71 -8.03
C PHE A 306 -5.81 3.94 -6.81
N ILE A 307 -4.83 4.81 -6.92
CA ILE A 307 -3.96 5.23 -5.83
C ILE A 307 -4.30 6.66 -5.47
N VAL A 308 -4.47 6.95 -4.17
CA VAL A 308 -4.89 8.28 -3.72
C VAL A 308 -3.89 8.82 -2.70
N SER A 309 -3.27 9.95 -3.04
CA SER A 309 -2.31 10.65 -2.19
C SER A 309 -2.72 12.09 -1.97
N ASN A 310 -2.60 12.56 -0.72
CA ASN A 310 -2.91 13.92 -0.32
C ASN A 310 -1.69 14.58 0.35
N SER A 311 -1.07 15.56 -0.30
CA SER A 311 0.07 16.33 0.19
C SER A 311 -0.18 17.12 1.48
N TYR A 312 -1.44 17.31 1.89
CA TYR A 312 -1.77 17.87 3.19
C TYR A 312 -1.81 16.81 4.32
N SER A 313 -1.78 15.53 3.95
CA SER A 313 -1.75 14.38 4.85
C SER A 313 -0.51 13.53 4.55
N THR A 314 0.63 13.89 5.14
CA THR A 314 1.96 13.32 4.82
C THR A 314 2.03 11.80 4.83
N HIS A 315 1.29 11.15 5.73
CA HIS A 315 1.19 9.68 5.83
C HIS A 315 0.53 9.01 4.61
N THR A 316 -0.14 9.76 3.75
CA THR A 316 -0.76 9.28 2.49
C THR A 316 0.15 9.37 1.28
N LEU A 317 1.29 10.06 1.40
CA LEU A 317 2.25 10.18 0.32
C LEU A 317 2.97 8.85 0.11
N LEU A 318 3.06 8.44 -1.15
CA LEU A 318 3.62 7.16 -1.53
C LEU A 318 4.93 7.33 -2.29
N SER A 319 5.87 6.46 -2.00
CA SER A 319 7.09 6.36 -2.78
C SER A 319 6.79 5.82 -4.18
N ILE A 320 7.17 6.57 -5.22
CA ILE A 320 7.03 6.10 -6.61
C ILE A 320 7.91 4.88 -6.88
N GLU A 321 9.10 4.83 -6.27
CA GLU A 321 10.07 3.75 -6.45
C GLU A 321 9.80 2.52 -5.56
N MET A 322 9.12 2.68 -4.41
CA MET A 322 8.85 1.56 -3.49
C MET A 322 7.38 1.16 -3.39
N ASP A 323 6.45 2.11 -3.25
CA ASP A 323 5.06 1.78 -2.91
C ASP A 323 4.22 1.44 -4.13
N ILE A 324 4.37 2.23 -5.20
CA ILE A 324 3.59 2.03 -6.42
C ILE A 324 3.86 0.66 -7.07
N PRO A 325 5.12 0.17 -7.20
CA PRO A 325 5.38 -1.18 -7.70
C PRO A 325 4.76 -2.27 -6.81
N GLN A 326 4.75 -2.06 -5.49
CA GLN A 326 4.16 -2.99 -4.54
C GLN A 326 2.64 -3.10 -4.73
N ILE A 327 1.97 -1.96 -4.95
CA ILE A 327 0.52 -1.87 -5.22
C ILE A 327 0.16 -2.41 -6.61
N ALA A 328 0.91 -2.01 -7.65
CA ALA A 328 0.58 -2.31 -9.03
C ALA A 328 0.56 -3.82 -9.31
N GLY A 329 1.40 -4.59 -8.61
CA GLY A 329 1.40 -6.05 -8.74
C GLY A 329 0.37 -6.80 -7.90
N ARG A 330 -0.62 -6.13 -7.27
CA ARG A 330 -1.52 -6.82 -6.33
C ARG A 330 -2.72 -7.52 -6.97
N ILE A 331 -3.21 -7.04 -8.10
CA ILE A 331 -4.29 -7.71 -8.84
C ILE A 331 -3.65 -8.80 -9.72
N ARG A 332 -3.87 -10.07 -9.37
CA ARG A 332 -3.14 -11.22 -9.95
C ARG A 332 -3.83 -11.91 -11.11
N THR A 333 -5.13 -11.71 -11.28
CA THR A 333 -5.92 -12.35 -12.34
C THR A 333 -5.34 -11.96 -13.71
N LYS A 334 -4.79 -12.94 -14.45
CA LYS A 334 -4.08 -12.70 -15.71
C LYS A 334 -5.03 -12.18 -16.80
N GLU A 335 -6.27 -12.62 -16.74
CA GLU A 335 -7.36 -12.31 -17.67
C GLU A 335 -7.91 -10.89 -17.47
N ASN A 336 -7.58 -10.23 -16.36
CA ASN A 336 -8.02 -8.87 -16.11
C ASN A 336 -7.26 -7.89 -17.03
N PRO A 337 -7.96 -7.20 -17.95
CA PRO A 337 -7.33 -6.30 -18.91
C PRO A 337 -6.74 -5.03 -18.27
N PHE A 338 -7.13 -4.73 -17.02
CA PHE A 338 -6.71 -3.56 -16.26
C PHE A 338 -5.62 -3.88 -15.23
N ARG A 339 -5.16 -5.13 -15.11
CA ARG A 339 -4.16 -5.55 -14.09
C ARG A 339 -2.87 -4.72 -14.11
N ASN A 340 -2.51 -4.18 -15.27
CA ASN A 340 -1.33 -3.34 -15.48
C ASN A 340 -1.68 -1.86 -15.69
N LYS A 341 -2.90 -1.43 -15.38
CA LYS A 341 -3.34 -0.03 -15.46
C LYS A 341 -3.61 0.51 -14.06
N LEU A 342 -3.03 1.68 -13.75
CA LEU A 342 -3.26 2.35 -12.49
C LEU A 342 -3.49 3.85 -12.67
N VAL A 343 -4.40 4.39 -11.87
CA VAL A 343 -4.67 5.83 -11.79
C VAL A 343 -4.16 6.35 -10.47
N HIS A 344 -3.13 7.20 -10.49
CA HIS A 344 -2.63 7.87 -9.30
C HIS A 344 -3.26 9.27 -9.20
N ILE A 345 -4.25 9.41 -8.33
CA ILE A 345 -4.94 10.67 -8.03
C ILE A 345 -4.19 11.36 -6.90
N PHE A 346 -3.65 12.55 -7.18
CA PHE A 346 -2.86 13.28 -6.18
C PHE A 346 -3.07 14.79 -6.27
N ASN A 347 -2.79 15.47 -5.16
CA ASN A 347 -2.56 16.90 -5.13
C ASN A 347 -1.09 17.19 -4.82
N THR A 348 -0.73 18.46 -4.98
CA THR A 348 0.62 18.96 -4.74
C THR A 348 0.55 20.09 -3.75
N ARG A 349 1.64 20.33 -3.04
CA ARG A 349 1.76 21.48 -2.14
C ARG A 349 2.81 22.42 -2.71
N SER A 350 2.40 23.64 -3.12
CA SER A 350 3.35 24.73 -3.32
C SER A 350 3.86 25.17 -1.95
N ILE A 351 5.17 25.32 -1.82
CA ILE A 351 5.80 25.68 -0.54
C ILE A 351 6.66 26.91 -0.79
N ASP A 352 6.33 28.00 -0.08
CA ASP A 352 7.00 29.29 -0.14
C ASP A 352 8.26 29.35 0.74
N THR A 353 8.57 28.30 1.51
CA THR A 353 9.77 28.28 2.36
C THR A 353 10.99 27.82 1.58
N TYR A 354 12.07 28.58 1.69
CA TYR A 354 13.42 28.34 1.15
C TYR A 354 14.12 27.07 1.71
N ASP A 355 13.36 26.13 2.28
CA ASP A 355 13.87 24.84 2.76
C ASP A 355 14.13 23.93 1.56
N THR A 356 15.22 24.22 0.85
CA THR A 356 15.71 23.31 -0.18
C THR A 356 16.07 21.97 0.46
N TYR A 357 15.92 20.87 -0.28
CA TYR A 357 16.38 19.54 0.14
C TYR A 357 17.81 19.57 0.70
N LYS A 358 18.69 20.39 0.11
CA LYS A 358 20.07 20.61 0.56
C LYS A 358 20.19 21.26 1.94
N GLN A 359 19.25 22.12 2.32
CA GLN A 359 19.24 22.73 3.65
C GLN A 359 18.86 21.69 4.71
N MET A 360 17.83 20.88 4.45
CA MET A 360 17.45 19.75 5.31
C MET A 360 18.60 18.75 5.46
N GLU A 361 19.30 18.44 4.36
CA GLU A 361 20.49 17.59 4.34
C GLU A 361 21.57 18.13 5.30
N ARG A 362 21.95 19.40 5.18
CA ARG A 362 22.91 20.05 6.08
C ARG A 362 22.47 20.04 7.54
N ASP A 363 21.18 20.26 7.80
CA ASP A 363 20.66 20.29 9.16
C ASP A 363 20.69 18.91 9.81
N LEU A 364 20.35 17.87 9.04
CA LEU A 364 20.41 16.49 9.52
C LEU A 364 21.84 15.95 9.64
N GLU A 365 22.76 16.35 8.76
CA GLU A 365 24.20 16.09 8.91
C GLU A 365 24.74 16.70 10.21
N ARG A 366 24.29 17.91 10.57
CA ARG A 366 24.67 18.55 11.82
C ARG A 366 24.13 17.80 13.04
N GLN A 367 22.88 17.34 12.99
CA GLN A 367 22.30 16.51 14.05
C GLN A 367 23.04 15.18 14.20
N LEU A 368 23.45 14.57 13.08
CA LEU A 368 24.28 13.37 13.06
C LEU A 368 25.63 13.61 13.76
N GLN A 369 26.26 14.76 13.49
CA GLN A 369 27.53 15.13 14.11
C GLN A 369 27.39 15.31 15.62
N TYR A 370 26.35 16.01 16.08
CA TYR A 370 26.06 16.13 17.52
C TYR A 370 25.77 14.78 18.18
N ALA A 371 25.09 13.87 17.48
CA ALA A 371 24.85 12.52 17.97
C ALA A 371 26.16 11.73 18.15
N LYS A 372 27.09 11.83 17.19
CA LYS A 372 28.42 11.21 17.26
C LYS A 372 29.23 11.73 18.46
N GLU A 373 29.25 13.04 18.66
CA GLU A 373 29.94 13.68 19.80
C GLU A 373 29.36 13.21 21.13
N ARG A 374 28.03 13.16 21.25
CA ARG A 374 27.36 12.64 22.45
C ARG A 374 27.67 11.18 22.71
N VAL A 375 27.68 10.32 21.68
CA VAL A 375 28.05 8.91 21.82
C VAL A 375 29.47 8.75 22.39
N GLN A 376 30.42 9.55 21.92
CA GLN A 376 31.80 9.55 22.45
C GLN A 376 31.83 9.96 23.93
N ILE A 377 31.11 11.00 24.30
CA ILE A 377 30.99 11.41 25.72
C ILE A 377 30.37 10.29 26.56
N TYR A 378 29.32 9.65 26.05
CA TYR A 378 28.59 8.60 26.76
C TYR A 378 29.40 7.33 27.00
N ALA A 379 30.43 7.08 26.18
CA ALA A 379 31.35 5.97 26.40
C ALA A 379 32.10 6.07 27.73
N HIS A 380 32.29 7.29 28.26
CA HIS A 380 33.01 7.55 29.51
C HIS A 380 32.10 7.69 30.74
N LEU A 381 30.79 7.47 30.61
CA LEU A 381 29.86 7.54 31.73
C LEU A 381 30.01 6.36 32.69
N SER A 382 29.80 6.64 33.98
CA SER A 382 29.67 5.59 34.99
C SER A 382 28.42 4.74 34.74
N LYS A 383 28.39 3.50 35.27
CA LYS A 383 27.25 2.57 35.10
C LYS A 383 25.90 3.19 35.48
N GLY A 384 25.84 3.92 36.60
CA GLY A 384 24.62 4.59 37.06
C GLY A 384 24.19 5.72 36.11
N ALA A 385 25.15 6.50 35.60
CA ALA A 385 24.89 7.57 34.64
C ALA A 385 24.47 7.02 33.27
N LYS A 386 25.05 5.90 32.80
CA LYS A 386 24.61 5.20 31.59
C LYS A 386 23.14 4.77 31.71
N GLU A 387 22.74 4.17 32.82
CA GLU A 387 21.36 3.73 33.04
C GLU A 387 20.38 4.92 33.08
N GLN A 388 20.78 6.05 33.68
CA GLN A 388 19.97 7.27 33.63
C GLN A 388 19.84 7.81 32.21
N GLN A 389 20.96 7.92 31.48
CA GLN A 389 20.96 8.44 30.11
C GLN A 389 20.15 7.54 29.15
N ARG A 390 20.22 6.22 29.35
CA ARG A 390 19.41 5.25 28.64
C ARG A 390 17.92 5.50 28.85
N LYS A 391 17.46 5.72 30.08
CA LYS A 391 16.05 6.02 30.39
C LYS A 391 15.58 7.33 29.75
N GLU A 392 16.45 8.32 29.59
CA GLU A 392 16.14 9.58 28.91
C GLU A 392 15.99 9.38 27.40
N ILE A 393 16.91 8.63 26.79
CA ILE A 393 16.86 8.28 25.37
C ILE A 393 15.62 7.42 25.06
N GLU A 394 15.28 6.44 25.88
CA GLU A 394 14.09 5.60 25.68
C GLU A 394 12.75 6.38 25.73
N LYS A 395 12.75 7.60 26.30
CA LYS A 395 11.56 8.47 26.40
C LYS A 395 11.37 9.41 25.21
N SER A 396 12.36 9.57 24.33
CA SER A 396 12.31 10.54 23.22
C SER A 396 12.87 9.95 21.92
N ALA A 397 12.38 10.43 20.78
CA ALA A 397 13.00 10.11 19.50
C ALA A 397 14.41 10.73 19.48
N SER A 398 15.42 9.88 19.62
CA SER A 398 16.82 10.28 19.74
C SER A 398 17.61 9.77 18.55
N TYR A 399 18.54 10.61 18.07
CA TYR A 399 19.59 10.21 17.10
C TYR A 399 20.66 9.29 17.72
N ILE A 400 20.44 8.81 18.94
CA ILE A 400 21.29 7.90 19.69
C ILE A 400 20.42 6.74 20.17
N LYS A 401 20.89 5.51 19.97
CA LYS A 401 20.33 4.26 20.51
C LYS A 401 21.30 3.65 21.52
N TYR A 402 20.80 2.74 22.35
CA TYR A 402 21.62 2.00 23.33
C TYR A 402 21.60 0.52 22.99
N ASP A 403 22.79 -0.04 22.78
CA ASP A 403 23.00 -1.45 22.55
C ASP A 403 23.21 -2.18 23.89
N LYS A 404 22.28 -3.09 24.20
CA LYS A 404 22.33 -3.89 25.43
C LYS A 404 23.39 -4.98 25.39
N LYS A 405 23.75 -5.50 24.21
CA LYS A 405 24.73 -6.58 24.06
C LYS A 405 26.14 -6.08 24.40
N THR A 406 26.45 -4.85 23.98
CA THR A 406 27.77 -4.23 24.16
C THR A 406 27.84 -3.21 25.31
N ASP A 407 26.72 -2.95 26.00
CA ASP A 407 26.59 -1.89 27.02
C ASP A 407 27.10 -0.51 26.52
N SER A 408 26.74 -0.15 25.28
CA SER A 408 27.25 1.04 24.62
C SER A 408 26.15 1.85 23.93
N PHE A 409 26.35 3.16 23.84
CA PHE A 409 25.52 4.02 23.00
C PHE A 409 26.06 4.03 21.58
N THR A 410 25.15 4.04 20.60
CA THR A 410 25.48 4.12 19.17
C THR A 410 24.57 5.13 18.49
N VAL A 411 24.97 5.60 17.32
CA VAL A 411 24.16 6.53 16.54
C VAL A 411 22.96 5.79 15.93
N ASN A 412 21.81 6.46 15.93
CA ASN A 412 20.59 6.01 15.26
C ASN A 412 20.48 6.69 13.88
N ASP A 413 21.25 6.18 12.93
CA ASP A 413 21.31 6.66 11.54
C ASP A 413 19.98 6.50 10.79
N MET A 414 19.23 5.45 11.11
CA MET A 414 17.92 5.17 10.50
C MET A 414 16.93 6.32 10.70
N LEU A 415 16.97 7.02 11.84
CA LEU A 415 16.10 8.18 12.10
C LEU A 415 16.40 9.34 11.15
N ILE A 416 17.67 9.58 10.84
CA ILE A 416 18.10 10.60 9.88
C ILE A 416 17.68 10.20 8.47
N LYS A 417 17.93 8.94 8.10
CA LYS A 417 17.59 8.39 6.78
C LYS A 417 16.10 8.51 6.50
N ILE A 418 15.22 8.14 7.43
CA ILE A 418 13.76 8.26 7.23
C ILE A 418 13.29 9.73 7.16
N GLN A 419 13.91 10.65 7.90
CA GLN A 419 13.57 12.06 7.83
C GLN A 419 13.96 12.68 6.48
N LEU A 420 15.17 12.40 5.98
CA LEU A 420 15.60 12.80 4.64
C LEU A 420 14.69 12.20 3.57
N TYR A 421 14.37 10.91 3.70
CA TYR A 421 13.53 10.21 2.75
C TYR A 421 12.12 10.80 2.67
N ASN A 422 11.48 11.03 3.82
CA ASN A 422 10.15 11.66 3.88
C ASN A 422 10.18 13.09 3.33
N HIS A 423 11.26 13.84 3.59
CA HIS A 423 11.45 15.17 3.03
C HIS A 423 11.61 15.11 1.50
N LYS A 424 12.36 14.15 0.96
CA LYS A 424 12.47 13.91 -0.49
C LYS A 424 11.09 13.67 -1.11
N ILE A 425 10.28 12.78 -0.54
CA ILE A 425 8.94 12.50 -1.05
C ILE A 425 8.09 13.77 -1.07
N MET A 426 8.00 14.47 0.06
CA MET A 426 7.12 15.63 0.18
C MET A 426 7.57 16.82 -0.67
N TYR A 427 8.86 17.16 -0.61
CA TYR A 427 9.37 18.43 -1.14
C TYR A 427 10.08 18.31 -2.49
N CYS A 428 10.45 17.10 -2.93
CA CYS A 428 11.05 16.90 -4.24
C CYS A 428 10.08 16.24 -5.23
N ILE A 429 9.34 15.21 -4.78
CA ILE A 429 8.45 14.42 -5.65
C ILE A 429 7.06 15.06 -5.73
N TYR A 430 6.38 15.26 -4.59
CA TYR A 430 5.01 15.81 -4.54
C TYR A 430 4.93 17.35 -4.59
N LYS A 431 6.04 18.03 -4.89
CA LYS A 431 6.08 19.50 -5.03
C LYS A 431 5.25 20.01 -6.22
N SER A 432 5.17 19.23 -7.30
CA SER A 432 4.42 19.59 -8.51
C SER A 432 4.08 18.35 -9.32
N GLY A 433 3.03 18.43 -10.15
CA GLY A 433 2.64 17.32 -11.02
C GLY A 433 3.74 16.95 -12.03
N TYR A 434 4.52 17.94 -12.47
CA TYR A 434 5.70 17.71 -13.33
C TYR A 434 6.78 16.89 -12.64
N ALA A 435 7.12 17.22 -11.38
CA ALA A 435 8.15 16.50 -10.63
C ALA A 435 7.76 15.04 -10.38
N LEU A 436 6.49 14.79 -10.05
CA LEU A 436 5.96 13.45 -9.86
C LEU A 436 5.96 12.63 -11.16
N LYS A 437 5.56 13.22 -12.29
CA LYS A 437 5.67 12.59 -13.62
C LYS A 437 7.11 12.21 -13.96
N LYS A 438 8.06 13.13 -13.72
CA LYS A 438 9.49 12.87 -13.93
C LYS A 438 10.03 11.74 -13.05
N GLU A 439 9.52 11.59 -11.83
CA GLU A 439 9.92 10.49 -10.95
C GLU A 439 9.38 9.14 -11.44
N TYR A 440 8.20 9.08 -12.05
CA TYR A 440 7.72 7.87 -12.73
C TYR A 440 8.63 7.47 -13.89
N GLU A 441 8.98 8.42 -14.76
CA GLU A 441 9.91 8.19 -15.88
C GLU A 441 11.26 7.68 -15.37
N ARG A 442 11.82 8.33 -14.34
CA ARG A 442 13.08 7.93 -13.71
C ARG A 442 13.01 6.54 -13.08
N SER A 443 11.93 6.25 -12.36
CA SER A 443 11.73 4.93 -11.74
C SER A 443 11.62 3.82 -12.80
N GLY A 444 11.05 4.14 -13.96
CA GLY A 444 10.88 3.21 -15.07
C GLY A 444 12.16 2.92 -15.81
N MET A 445 13.03 3.92 -15.93
CA MET A 445 14.38 3.73 -16.45
C MET A 445 15.26 2.87 -15.54
N LYS A 446 14.99 2.83 -14.23
CA LYS A 446 15.76 2.04 -13.25
C LYS A 446 15.29 0.60 -13.09
N ALA A 447 14.03 0.31 -13.43
CA ALA A 447 13.44 -1.01 -13.20
C ALA A 447 13.73 -1.96 -14.38
N ASN A 448 14.52 -3.01 -14.13
CA ASN A 448 14.89 -4.01 -15.15
C ASN A 448 13.74 -4.95 -15.55
N ALA A 449 12.64 -4.94 -14.80
CA ALA A 449 11.52 -5.87 -14.97
C ALA A 449 10.17 -5.21 -15.25
N VAL A 450 10.09 -3.88 -15.08
CA VAL A 450 8.86 -3.10 -15.18
C VAL A 450 9.12 -1.81 -15.91
N LYS A 451 8.39 -1.55 -17.00
CA LYS A 451 8.40 -0.27 -17.71
C LYS A 451 7.18 0.55 -17.32
N TRP A 452 7.37 1.79 -16.89
CA TRP A 452 6.25 2.71 -16.66
C TRP A 452 5.93 3.49 -17.93
N GLU A 453 4.67 3.50 -18.33
CA GLU A 453 4.14 4.32 -19.42
C GLU A 453 3.09 5.28 -18.88
N THR A 454 3.20 6.57 -19.17
CA THR A 454 2.14 7.52 -18.79
C THR A 454 1.05 7.58 -19.85
N VAL A 455 -0.21 7.56 -19.42
CA VAL A 455 -1.38 7.60 -20.32
C VAL A 455 -2.23 8.86 -20.12
N SER A 456 -3.09 9.17 -21.10
CA SER A 456 -3.99 10.33 -21.03
C SER A 456 -5.12 10.14 -20.00
N ALA A 457 -5.66 11.26 -19.51
CA ALA A 457 -6.78 11.30 -18.58
C ALA A 457 -8.15 11.04 -19.22
N ASP A 458 -8.22 10.94 -20.55
CA ASP A 458 -9.46 10.91 -21.34
C ASP A 458 -10.56 10.01 -20.79
N TYR A 459 -10.25 8.79 -20.36
CA TYR A 459 -11.27 7.85 -19.87
C TYR A 459 -11.79 8.22 -18.48
N ILE A 460 -10.94 8.75 -17.60
CA ILE A 460 -11.38 9.28 -16.30
C ILE A 460 -12.17 10.56 -16.51
N ASP A 461 -11.67 11.48 -17.34
CA ASP A 461 -12.34 12.75 -17.63
C ASP A 461 -13.72 12.50 -18.25
N LYS A 462 -13.85 11.59 -19.22
CA LYS A 462 -15.15 11.17 -19.78
C LYS A 462 -16.07 10.57 -18.73
N ALA A 463 -15.55 9.73 -17.84
CA ALA A 463 -16.35 9.07 -16.80
C ALA A 463 -16.86 10.06 -15.72
N ILE A 464 -16.05 11.04 -15.33
CA ILE A 464 -16.41 11.99 -14.26
C ILE A 464 -17.00 13.30 -14.78
N CYS A 465 -16.95 13.52 -16.11
CA CYS A 465 -17.59 14.67 -16.74
C CYS A 465 -19.09 14.57 -16.49
N THR A 466 -19.60 15.56 -15.75
CA THR A 466 -21.03 15.68 -15.55
C THR A 466 -21.65 15.96 -16.91
N PRO A 467 -22.65 15.19 -17.37
CA PRO A 467 -23.22 15.40 -18.69
C PRO A 467 -23.66 16.86 -18.80
N THR A 468 -23.29 17.48 -19.93
CA THR A 468 -23.71 18.83 -20.25
C THR A 468 -25.23 18.88 -20.25
N PHE A 469 -25.81 20.05 -20.00
CA PHE A 469 -27.26 20.22 -20.14
C PHE A 469 -27.79 19.68 -21.47
N ARG A 470 -27.00 19.84 -22.55
CA ARG A 470 -27.35 19.36 -23.88
C ARG A 470 -27.43 17.84 -23.97
N GLU A 471 -26.51 17.12 -23.35
CA GLU A 471 -26.52 15.66 -23.28
C GLU A 471 -27.67 15.16 -22.40
N CYS A 472 -27.88 15.78 -21.23
CA CYS A 472 -29.04 15.51 -20.38
C CYS A 472 -30.35 15.75 -21.14
N LEU A 473 -30.48 16.87 -21.85
CA LEU A 473 -31.68 17.20 -22.62
C LEU A 473 -31.93 16.20 -23.76
N LYS A 474 -30.87 15.80 -24.48
CA LYS A 474 -30.98 14.79 -25.54
C LYS A 474 -31.48 13.47 -24.96
N ARG A 475 -30.89 13.02 -23.86
CA ARG A 475 -31.27 11.78 -23.17
C ARG A 475 -32.70 11.85 -22.62
N TYR A 476 -33.06 12.97 -21.99
CA TYR A 476 -34.41 13.24 -21.49
C TYR A 476 -35.46 13.14 -22.60
N ILE A 477 -35.18 13.74 -23.76
CA ILE A 477 -36.05 13.66 -24.94
C ILE A 477 -36.16 12.22 -25.44
N GLU A 478 -35.04 11.51 -25.59
CA GLU A 478 -35.05 10.11 -26.03
C GLU A 478 -35.88 9.20 -25.10
N LEU A 479 -35.76 9.39 -23.77
CA LEU A 479 -36.52 8.65 -22.78
C LEU A 479 -38.03 8.94 -22.88
N LYS A 480 -38.40 10.22 -23.05
CA LYS A 480 -39.81 10.63 -23.20
C LYS A 480 -40.41 10.21 -24.54
N GLU A 481 -39.65 10.21 -25.64
CA GLU A 481 -40.12 9.73 -26.95
C GLU A 481 -40.33 8.21 -26.99
N LYS A 482 -39.48 7.45 -26.29
CA LYS A 482 -39.57 5.99 -26.23
C LYS A 482 -40.53 5.49 -25.15
N ASN A 483 -41.18 6.40 -24.40
CA ASN A 483 -42.06 6.09 -23.27
C ASN A 483 -41.40 5.16 -22.22
N LEU A 484 -40.08 5.29 -22.05
CA LEU A 484 -39.32 4.48 -21.10
C LEU A 484 -39.42 5.14 -19.72
N LEU A 485 -40.10 4.48 -18.78
CA LEU A 485 -40.24 4.94 -17.40
C LEU A 485 -39.11 4.35 -16.54
N PHE A 486 -38.11 5.18 -16.20
CA PHE A 486 -37.03 4.81 -15.28
C PHE A 486 -36.64 5.99 -14.39
N GLY A 487 -36.03 5.71 -13.23
CA GLY A 487 -35.54 6.72 -12.27
C GLY A 487 -34.55 7.73 -12.86
N GLU A 488 -33.97 7.45 -14.03
CA GLU A 488 -33.14 8.38 -14.81
C GLU A 488 -33.91 9.66 -15.23
N ILE A 489 -35.22 9.56 -15.48
CA ILE A 489 -36.08 10.74 -15.74
C ILE A 489 -36.16 11.63 -14.50
N ASP A 490 -36.38 11.04 -13.33
CA ASP A 490 -36.50 11.77 -12.07
C ASP A 490 -35.18 12.45 -11.68
N GLU A 491 -34.04 11.81 -11.97
CA GLU A 491 -32.72 12.42 -11.78
C GLU A 491 -32.49 13.65 -12.68
N ILE A 492 -32.83 13.54 -13.97
CA ILE A 492 -32.70 14.66 -14.91
C ILE A 492 -33.65 15.81 -14.52
N GLU A 493 -34.88 15.50 -14.13
CA GLU A 493 -35.87 16.49 -13.69
C GLU A 493 -35.51 17.10 -12.34
N SER A 494 -34.91 16.34 -11.41
CA SER A 494 -34.37 16.89 -10.16
C SER A 494 -33.25 17.91 -10.43
N ARG A 495 -32.38 17.60 -11.40
CA ARG A 495 -31.27 18.47 -11.80
C ARG A 495 -31.73 19.69 -12.61
N TYR A 496 -32.78 19.53 -13.41
CA TYR A 496 -33.36 20.58 -14.25
C TYR A 496 -34.90 20.60 -14.10
N PRO A 497 -35.44 21.12 -12.98
CA PRO A 497 -36.88 21.05 -12.66
C PRO A 497 -37.81 21.64 -13.71
N PHE A 498 -37.34 22.68 -14.40
CA PHE A 498 -38.09 23.34 -15.48
C PHE A 498 -38.36 22.42 -16.68
N LEU A 499 -37.65 21.30 -16.86
CA LEU A 499 -37.89 20.39 -17.99
C LEU A 499 -39.25 19.70 -17.93
N ARG A 500 -39.80 19.46 -16.72
CA ARG A 500 -41.17 18.94 -16.54
C ARG A 500 -42.20 19.86 -17.17
N GLU A 501 -42.06 21.16 -16.92
CA GLU A 501 -42.93 22.17 -17.49
C GLU A 501 -42.64 22.36 -18.98
N ALA A 502 -41.36 22.43 -19.35
CA ALA A 502 -40.93 22.66 -20.72
C ALA A 502 -41.44 21.61 -21.70
N ILE A 503 -41.47 20.33 -21.31
CA ILE A 503 -41.96 19.27 -22.20
C ILE A 503 -43.47 19.34 -22.40
N VAL A 504 -44.23 19.75 -21.38
CA VAL A 504 -45.69 19.89 -21.43
C VAL A 504 -46.09 21.13 -22.25
N LYS A 505 -45.44 22.26 -21.99
CA LYS A 505 -45.76 23.56 -22.59
C LYS A 505 -45.16 23.75 -24.00
N LEU A 506 -43.89 23.40 -24.18
CA LEU A 506 -43.18 23.65 -25.43
C LEU A 506 -43.18 22.44 -26.38
N GLY A 507 -43.38 21.23 -25.85
CA GLY A 507 -43.32 19.99 -26.61
C GLY A 507 -41.92 19.55 -27.02
N ILE A 508 -41.78 18.25 -27.28
CA ILE A 508 -40.52 17.60 -27.68
C ILE A 508 -39.88 18.24 -28.94
N PRO A 509 -40.62 18.58 -30.01
CA PRO A 509 -40.03 19.18 -31.20
C PRO A 509 -39.34 20.53 -30.96
N THR A 510 -39.84 21.30 -30.00
CA THR A 510 -39.25 22.60 -29.62
C THR A 510 -38.00 22.37 -28.76
N LEU A 511 -38.07 21.45 -27.81
CA LEU A 511 -36.91 21.07 -26.98
C LEU A 511 -35.76 20.50 -27.82
N LYS A 512 -36.03 19.76 -28.90
CA LYS A 512 -34.99 19.28 -29.83
C LYS A 512 -34.24 20.41 -30.54
N ARG A 513 -34.93 21.53 -30.82
CA ARG A 513 -34.35 22.70 -31.51
C ARG A 513 -33.55 23.57 -30.55
N GLN A 514 -33.95 23.63 -29.28
CA GLN A 514 -33.30 24.46 -28.27
C GLN A 514 -32.20 23.69 -27.54
N ARG A 515 -30.99 24.25 -27.52
CA ARG A 515 -29.79 23.55 -27.02
C ARG A 515 -29.24 24.12 -25.70
N SER A 516 -29.92 25.11 -25.10
CA SER A 516 -29.45 25.78 -23.89
C SER A 516 -30.58 26.03 -22.88
N ILE A 517 -30.21 26.07 -21.59
CA ILE A 517 -31.13 26.36 -20.48
C ILE A 517 -31.81 27.71 -20.68
N LYS A 518 -31.02 28.74 -21.04
CA LYS A 518 -31.52 30.11 -21.21
C LYS A 518 -32.61 30.18 -22.29
N ALA A 519 -32.40 29.53 -23.44
CA ALA A 519 -33.37 29.56 -24.53
C ALA A 519 -34.70 28.90 -24.16
N ILE A 520 -34.64 27.78 -23.44
CA ILE A 520 -35.86 27.06 -23.02
C ILE A 520 -36.63 27.85 -21.97
N LYS A 521 -35.94 28.47 -21.00
CA LYS A 521 -36.58 29.30 -19.98
C LYS A 521 -37.24 30.54 -20.59
N VAL A 522 -36.58 31.22 -21.53
CA VAL A 522 -37.18 32.36 -22.24
C VAL A 522 -38.45 31.95 -22.99
N LEU A 523 -38.48 30.76 -23.61
CA LEU A 523 -39.69 30.29 -24.27
C LEU A 523 -40.81 29.93 -23.28
N LEU A 524 -40.46 29.40 -22.12
CA LEU A 524 -41.40 29.13 -21.03
C LEU A 524 -42.02 30.42 -20.46
N GLU A 525 -41.25 31.51 -20.38
CA GLU A 525 -41.72 32.81 -19.90
C GLU A 525 -42.66 33.52 -20.89
N ASN A 526 -42.61 33.14 -22.17
CA ASN A 526 -43.43 33.72 -23.25
C ASN A 526 -44.67 32.88 -23.59
N GLN A 527 -45.00 31.86 -22.80
CA GLN A 527 -46.21 31.04 -22.88
C GLN A 527 -47.04 31.16 -21.61
#